data_AF-A0A015JUT7-F1
#
_entry.id   AF-A0A015JUT7-F1
#
_cell.length_a   1.000
_cell.length_b   1.000
_cell.length_c   1.000
_cell.angle_alpha   90.00
_cell.angle_beta   90.00
_cell.angle_gamma   90.00
#
_symmetry.space_group_name_H-M   'P 1'
#
loop_
_entity.id
_entity.type
_entity.pdbx_description
1 polymer ?
#
loop_
_entity_poly.entity_id
_entity_poly.type
_entity_poly.pdbx_seq_one_letter_code
_entity_poly.pdbx_strand_id
1 'polypeptide(L)'
;MADNKLLPKLSQNLLEILDDKEYYDITIEVGSDPYVKVFRAHMVILDYRSPYLRRILSTNKKKNDGILTNIKLPNISPEIFHVLLRYIYGGSLSLEEYDISDLIKILVTANELSLQELIHYIESFLIKNKTNWMEQNFELIYQTSFETDSFPELQKYCTDLISKEPDKIFNSPNFSTIPERLLITLVQKDNLQMKEIQVWEHVIKWGLAQNPELPSDPTSFSKDDFNTLKHTLQQCLSFIRFHDLNPKEFSKKVLPYKRIFPKELYKELLDYFLDDDSKETLPRISNLKQTSTVDDIRRVTNSDKKPQEDISMESGTFTKLDENKQNVSTNNIKNIDSKIITFQHADIISKWINRLKSTDKPTTSYEFKLLYRDSRDWSSGFLNRFKKFHEICLNQPHTVTVVKVEGSNEILGGYNPIGWKFDGDYGVTKDSFIFSFNNHNVENYILSRVKNEKEAIRKILYLSQGPSFGDLYLFQSASNQLKISCKNTTYEKPISRINDSIILEFELFKIDI
;
A
#
# COMPACT_ATOMS: atom_id res chain seq x y z
N MET A 1 -21.12 -15.58 33.96
CA MET A 1 -21.26 -14.86 32.68
C MET A 1 -22.56 -14.08 32.76
N ALA A 2 -22.53 -12.77 32.52
CA ALA A 2 -23.76 -11.99 32.46
C ALA A 2 -24.56 -12.44 31.21
N ASP A 3 -25.85 -12.68 31.38
CA ASP A 3 -26.74 -13.16 30.34
C ASP A 3 -27.21 -11.97 29.49
N ASN A 4 -26.99 -12.00 28.17
CA ASN A 4 -27.26 -10.88 27.26
C ASN A 4 -28.77 -10.65 26.99
N LYS A 5 -29.67 -11.34 27.69
CA LYS A 5 -31.14 -11.32 27.49
C LYS A 5 -31.78 -9.92 27.50
N LEU A 6 -31.17 -8.94 28.18
CA LEU A 6 -31.71 -7.58 28.27
C LEU A 6 -31.28 -6.67 27.11
N LEU A 7 -30.17 -6.98 26.42
CA LEU A 7 -29.64 -6.14 25.34
C LEU A 7 -30.56 -6.04 24.12
N PRO A 8 -31.27 -7.10 23.67
CA PRO A 8 -32.19 -6.99 22.55
C PRO A 8 -33.31 -5.95 22.76
N LYS A 9 -33.85 -5.86 23.99
CA LYS A 9 -34.91 -4.87 24.26
C LYS A 9 -34.37 -3.44 24.26
N LEU A 10 -33.18 -3.22 24.83
CA LEU A 10 -32.50 -1.92 24.78
C LEU A 10 -32.19 -1.50 23.33
N SER A 11 -31.64 -2.40 22.53
CA SER A 11 -31.36 -2.19 21.10
C SER A 11 -32.63 -1.79 20.34
N GLN A 12 -33.72 -2.51 20.53
CA GLN A 12 -35.01 -2.20 19.92
C GLN A 12 -35.53 -0.81 20.35
N ASN A 13 -35.40 -0.44 21.62
CA ASN A 13 -35.82 0.87 22.10
C ASN A 13 -34.98 2.01 21.50
N LEU A 14 -33.67 1.82 21.28
CA LEU A 14 -32.85 2.80 20.58
C LEU A 14 -33.26 2.94 19.10
N LEU A 15 -33.58 1.84 18.43
CA LEU A 15 -34.09 1.87 17.06
C LEU A 15 -35.45 2.58 16.96
N GLU A 16 -36.35 2.38 17.93
CA GLU A 16 -37.63 3.11 18.01
C GLU A 16 -37.40 4.63 18.10
N ILE A 17 -36.40 5.07 18.90
CA ILE A 17 -36.03 6.49 19.03
C ILE A 17 -35.48 7.06 17.72
N LEU A 18 -34.77 6.28 16.91
CA LEU A 18 -34.26 6.74 15.61
C LEU A 18 -35.40 7.09 14.63
N ASP A 19 -36.51 6.36 14.70
CA ASP A 19 -37.68 6.57 13.85
C ASP A 19 -38.62 7.67 14.41
N ASP A 20 -38.45 8.03 15.69
CA ASP A 20 -39.16 9.11 16.35
C ASP A 20 -38.66 10.48 15.84
N LYS A 21 -39.59 11.33 15.43
CA LYS A 21 -39.31 12.68 14.90
C LYS A 21 -39.29 13.75 15.98
N GLU A 22 -39.40 13.39 17.26
CA GLU A 22 -39.57 14.34 18.36
C GLU A 22 -38.26 14.88 18.95
N TYR A 23 -37.25 14.03 19.22
CA TYR A 23 -36.09 14.39 20.07
C TYR A 23 -34.74 14.45 19.35
N TYR A 24 -34.74 14.51 18.02
CA TYR A 24 -33.51 14.64 17.24
C TYR A 24 -32.86 16.02 17.47
N ASP A 25 -31.53 16.02 17.67
CA ASP A 25 -30.71 17.22 17.88
C ASP A 25 -29.74 17.47 16.71
N ILE A 26 -29.80 16.62 15.67
CA ILE A 26 -29.01 16.74 14.44
C ILE A 26 -29.77 16.29 13.19
N THR A 27 -29.47 16.98 12.08
CA THR A 27 -29.80 16.55 10.72
C THR A 27 -28.52 16.19 9.95
N ILE A 28 -28.60 15.15 9.11
CA ILE A 28 -27.50 14.65 8.29
C ILE A 28 -28.00 14.58 6.85
N GLU A 29 -27.47 15.43 5.99
CA GLU A 29 -27.67 15.36 4.54
C GLU A 29 -26.69 14.35 3.95
N VAL A 30 -27.20 13.28 3.33
CA VAL A 30 -26.38 12.19 2.79
C VAL A 30 -26.66 12.05 1.30
N GLY A 31 -25.60 11.78 0.53
CA GLY A 31 -25.65 11.65 -0.91
C GLY A 31 -25.33 12.96 -1.64
N SER A 32 -25.24 12.88 -2.96
CA SER A 32 -24.97 13.99 -3.87
C SER A 32 -26.17 14.21 -4.80
N ASP A 33 -26.33 15.45 -5.28
CA ASP A 33 -27.43 15.83 -6.16
C ASP A 33 -27.48 14.93 -7.41
N PRO A 34 -28.65 14.41 -7.82
CA PRO A 34 -30.00 14.69 -7.29
C PRO A 34 -30.47 13.74 -6.16
N TYR A 35 -29.64 12.79 -5.74
CA TYR A 35 -30.00 11.72 -4.80
C TYR A 35 -29.54 12.04 -3.37
N VAL A 36 -30.10 13.10 -2.79
CA VAL A 36 -29.82 13.51 -1.41
C VAL A 36 -30.98 13.12 -0.49
N LYS A 37 -30.67 12.55 0.67
CA LYS A 37 -31.65 12.24 1.72
C LYS A 37 -31.23 12.87 3.04
N VAL A 38 -32.20 13.39 3.77
CA VAL A 38 -32.01 13.97 5.10
C VAL A 38 -32.37 12.95 6.17
N PHE A 39 -31.43 12.66 7.05
CA PHE A 39 -31.62 11.82 8.22
C PHE A 39 -31.69 12.68 9.49
N ARG A 40 -32.58 12.29 10.41
CA ARG A 40 -32.67 12.87 11.75
C ARG A 40 -32.07 11.88 12.73
N ALA A 41 -31.23 12.35 13.63
CA ALA A 41 -30.50 11.48 14.56
C ALA A 41 -30.17 12.21 15.87
N HIS A 42 -29.42 11.53 16.73
CA HIS A 42 -29.09 11.96 18.08
C HIS A 42 -27.57 12.03 18.25
N MET A 43 -27.04 13.22 18.47
CA MET A 43 -25.60 13.52 18.54
C MET A 43 -24.91 12.63 19.57
N VAL A 44 -25.55 12.40 20.73
CA VAL A 44 -24.97 11.55 21.78
C VAL A 44 -24.71 10.11 21.29
N ILE A 45 -25.61 9.52 20.51
CA ILE A 45 -25.42 8.15 20.01
C ILE A 45 -24.32 8.13 18.94
N LEU A 46 -24.39 9.07 17.98
CA LEU A 46 -23.40 9.17 16.90
C LEU A 46 -21.98 9.43 17.42
N ASP A 47 -21.84 10.31 18.41
CA ASP A 47 -20.57 10.71 19.02
C ASP A 47 -19.89 9.52 19.71
N TYR A 48 -20.66 8.64 20.35
CA TYR A 48 -20.10 7.47 21.05
C TYR A 48 -19.90 6.25 20.16
N ARG A 49 -20.66 6.11 19.08
CA ARG A 49 -20.59 4.94 18.19
C ARG A 49 -19.70 5.11 16.97
N SER A 50 -19.47 6.34 16.50
CA SER A 50 -18.61 6.62 15.34
C SER A 50 -17.52 7.64 15.68
N PRO A 51 -16.24 7.23 15.74
CA PRO A 51 -15.11 8.15 15.89
C PRO A 51 -15.01 9.20 14.79
N TYR A 52 -15.47 8.87 13.57
CA TYR A 52 -15.55 9.82 12.46
C TYR A 52 -16.59 10.91 12.73
N LEU A 53 -17.84 10.52 13.06
CA LEU A 53 -18.90 11.46 13.36
C LEU A 53 -18.56 12.30 14.59
N ARG A 54 -17.98 11.73 15.65
CA ARG A 54 -17.45 12.48 16.81
C ARG A 54 -16.55 13.65 16.40
N ARG A 55 -15.60 13.41 15.48
CA ARG A 55 -14.66 14.43 14.99
C ARG A 55 -15.39 15.55 14.27
N ILE A 56 -16.37 15.22 13.42
CA ILE A 56 -17.18 16.20 12.70
C ILE A 56 -18.03 17.03 13.69
N LEU A 57 -18.73 16.37 14.62
CA LEU A 57 -19.60 17.01 15.59
C LEU A 57 -18.83 17.93 16.56
N SER A 58 -17.63 17.52 16.98
CA SER A 58 -16.77 18.32 17.85
C SER A 58 -16.31 19.63 17.20
N THR A 59 -16.18 19.65 15.87
CA THR A 59 -15.81 20.86 15.11
C THR A 59 -16.98 21.86 15.06
N ASN A 60 -18.22 21.37 15.07
CA ASN A 60 -19.43 22.20 15.02
C ASN A 60 -19.84 22.80 16.38
N LYS A 61 -19.45 22.20 17.51
CA LYS A 61 -19.73 22.72 18.87
C LYS A 61 -19.27 24.17 19.13
N LYS A 62 -18.38 24.72 18.30
CA LYS A 62 -17.86 26.09 18.42
C LYS A 62 -18.81 27.16 17.84
N LYS A 63 -19.94 26.78 17.24
CA LYS A 63 -20.96 27.66 16.64
C LYS A 63 -22.31 27.55 17.36
N ASN A 64 -22.30 27.57 18.69
CA ASN A 64 -23.48 27.36 19.53
C ASN A 64 -24.40 28.60 19.52
N ASP A 65 -25.15 28.75 18.42
CA ASP A 65 -26.04 29.89 18.14
C ASP A 65 -27.51 29.55 18.46
N GLY A 66 -27.79 28.33 18.97
CA GLY A 66 -29.15 27.78 19.11
C GLY A 66 -29.73 27.18 17.82
N ILE A 67 -28.94 27.11 16.74
CA ILE A 67 -29.32 26.51 15.46
C ILE A 67 -29.09 24.99 15.53
N LEU A 68 -30.07 24.21 15.05
CA LEU A 68 -29.97 22.75 14.91
C LEU A 68 -28.70 22.36 14.12
N THR A 69 -27.92 21.42 14.64
CA THR A 69 -26.69 20.98 13.97
C THR A 69 -27.04 20.28 12.65
N ASN A 70 -26.36 20.65 11.56
CA ASN A 70 -26.48 20.00 10.25
C ASN A 70 -25.09 19.60 9.75
N ILE A 71 -24.95 18.36 9.26
CA ILE A 71 -23.73 17.85 8.63
C ILE A 71 -24.05 17.26 7.25
N LYS A 72 -23.06 17.29 6.35
CA LYS A 72 -23.20 16.74 4.99
C LYS A 72 -22.22 15.59 4.76
N LEU A 73 -22.70 14.50 4.17
CA LEU A 73 -21.93 13.31 3.79
C LEU A 73 -22.17 13.00 2.30
N PRO A 74 -21.57 13.77 1.38
CA PRO A 74 -21.90 13.70 -0.05
C PRO A 74 -21.42 12.43 -0.77
N ASN A 75 -20.40 11.76 -0.22
CA ASN A 75 -19.76 10.59 -0.84
C ASN A 75 -20.39 9.26 -0.41
N ILE A 76 -21.43 9.29 0.43
CA ILE A 76 -22.06 8.09 0.96
C ILE A 76 -23.45 7.92 0.34
N SER A 77 -23.79 6.69 -0.08
CA SER A 77 -25.15 6.35 -0.54
C SER A 77 -26.15 6.49 0.62
N PRO A 78 -27.30 7.17 0.43
CA PRO A 78 -28.37 7.24 1.42
C PRO A 78 -28.84 5.89 1.94
N GLU A 79 -28.94 4.89 1.08
CA GLU A 79 -29.40 3.53 1.38
C GLU A 79 -28.41 2.83 2.31
N ILE A 80 -27.12 2.87 1.97
CA ILE A 80 -26.05 2.27 2.77
C ILE A 80 -25.91 3.00 4.11
N PHE A 81 -26.01 4.34 4.10
CA PHE A 81 -25.99 5.11 5.35
C PHE A 81 -27.15 4.76 6.26
N HIS A 82 -28.35 4.55 5.71
CA HIS A 82 -29.51 4.16 6.50
C HIS A 82 -29.28 2.83 7.24
N VAL A 83 -28.70 1.85 6.54
CA VAL A 83 -28.31 0.55 7.13
C VAL A 83 -27.31 0.76 8.28
N LEU A 84 -26.25 1.55 8.04
CA LEU A 84 -25.23 1.81 9.04
C LEU A 84 -25.74 2.65 10.23
N LEU A 85 -26.66 3.57 9.98
CA LEU A 85 -27.31 4.36 11.03
C LEU A 85 -28.14 3.44 11.93
N ARG A 86 -28.90 2.50 11.37
CA ARG A 86 -29.61 1.48 12.16
C ARG A 86 -28.63 0.61 12.95
N TYR A 87 -27.52 0.19 12.36
CA TYR A 87 -26.46 -0.52 13.10
C TYR A 87 -25.88 0.31 14.25
N ILE A 88 -25.63 1.61 14.03
CA ILE A 88 -25.10 2.52 15.06
C ILE A 88 -26.01 2.52 16.30
N TYR A 89 -27.33 2.51 16.11
CA TYR A 89 -28.33 2.49 17.18
C TYR A 89 -28.57 1.10 17.77
N GLY A 90 -28.82 0.11 16.92
CA GLY A 90 -29.23 -1.22 17.32
C GLY A 90 -28.08 -2.16 17.68
N GLY A 91 -26.86 -1.89 17.20
CA GLY A 91 -25.71 -2.77 17.38
C GLY A 91 -25.81 -4.12 16.66
N SER A 92 -26.81 -4.29 15.78
CA SER A 92 -27.06 -5.53 15.04
C SER A 92 -27.18 -5.25 13.54
N LEU A 93 -26.71 -6.19 12.73
CA LEU A 93 -26.82 -6.18 11.27
C LEU A 93 -26.90 -7.63 10.79
N SER A 94 -27.98 -8.03 10.10
CA SER A 94 -28.08 -9.37 9.50
C SER A 94 -27.42 -9.35 8.14
N LEU A 95 -26.24 -9.96 8.02
CA LEU A 95 -25.45 -9.93 6.80
C LEU A 95 -26.06 -10.80 5.68
N GLU A 96 -26.90 -11.76 6.04
CA GLU A 96 -27.58 -12.67 5.12
C GLU A 96 -28.67 -11.99 4.27
N GLU A 97 -29.17 -10.84 4.73
CA GLU A 97 -30.23 -10.08 4.04
C GLU A 97 -29.69 -9.22 2.88
N TYR A 98 -28.37 -9.12 2.74
CA TYR A 98 -27.72 -8.25 1.76
C TYR A 98 -27.01 -9.06 0.68
N ASP A 99 -27.09 -8.55 -0.55
CA ASP A 99 -26.22 -9.02 -1.62
C ASP A 99 -24.76 -8.70 -1.31
N ILE A 100 -23.84 -9.55 -1.78
CA ILE A 100 -22.42 -9.44 -1.43
C ILE A 100 -21.83 -8.12 -1.94
N SER A 101 -22.27 -7.62 -3.09
CA SER A 101 -21.86 -6.30 -3.60
C SER A 101 -22.25 -5.18 -2.63
N ASP A 102 -23.43 -5.25 -2.02
CA ASP A 102 -23.87 -4.26 -1.04
C ASP A 102 -23.15 -4.44 0.30
N LEU A 103 -22.83 -5.67 0.73
CA LEU A 103 -21.96 -5.91 1.87
C LEU A 103 -20.58 -5.27 1.71
N ILE A 104 -20.00 -5.30 0.51
CA ILE A 104 -18.74 -4.61 0.22
C ILE A 104 -18.91 -3.08 0.32
N LYS A 105 -20.01 -2.51 -0.19
CA LYS A 105 -20.29 -1.08 -0.01
C LYS A 105 -20.50 -0.69 1.45
N ILE A 106 -21.20 -1.54 2.21
CA ILE A 106 -21.39 -1.37 3.67
C ILE A 106 -20.04 -1.41 4.36
N LEU A 107 -19.16 -2.35 4.01
CA LEU A 107 -17.80 -2.46 4.57
C LEU A 107 -16.97 -1.20 4.32
N VAL A 108 -16.95 -0.71 3.07
CA VAL A 108 -16.23 0.52 2.69
C VAL A 108 -16.78 1.73 3.45
N THR A 109 -18.10 1.88 3.50
CA THR A 109 -18.74 2.99 4.21
C THR A 109 -18.55 2.88 5.73
N ALA A 110 -18.54 1.67 6.30
CA ALA A 110 -18.23 1.43 7.70
C ALA A 110 -16.80 1.88 8.05
N ASN A 111 -15.85 1.69 7.14
CA ASN A 111 -14.49 2.22 7.28
C ASN A 111 -14.47 3.75 7.30
N GLU A 112 -15.18 4.40 6.36
CA GLU A 112 -15.31 5.87 6.36
C GLU A 112 -15.87 6.40 7.69
N LEU A 113 -16.90 5.73 8.22
CA LEU A 113 -17.50 6.05 9.52
C LEU A 113 -16.69 5.54 10.72
N SER A 114 -15.54 4.90 10.50
CA SER A 114 -14.65 4.35 11.53
C SER A 114 -15.32 3.32 12.46
N LEU A 115 -16.18 2.46 11.93
CA LEU A 115 -16.94 1.42 12.66
C LEU A 115 -16.17 0.08 12.71
N GLN A 116 -15.03 0.06 13.40
CA GLN A 116 -14.06 -1.06 13.38
C GLN A 116 -14.65 -2.43 13.76
N GLU A 117 -15.55 -2.47 14.75
CA GLU A 117 -16.23 -3.70 15.16
C GLU A 117 -17.05 -4.32 14.01
N LEU A 118 -17.74 -3.49 13.24
CA LEU A 118 -18.54 -3.94 12.10
C LEU A 118 -17.66 -4.41 10.94
N ILE A 119 -16.55 -3.72 10.69
CA ILE A 119 -15.59 -4.09 9.66
C ILE A 119 -15.10 -5.51 9.90
N HIS A 120 -14.60 -5.79 11.11
CA HIS A 120 -14.15 -7.12 11.51
C HIS A 120 -15.24 -8.18 11.33
N TYR A 121 -16.47 -7.88 11.76
CA TYR A 121 -17.60 -8.80 11.62
C TYR A 121 -17.93 -9.14 10.16
N ILE A 122 -17.93 -8.14 9.27
CA ILE A 122 -18.19 -8.33 7.83
C ILE A 122 -17.03 -9.09 7.16
N GLU A 123 -15.76 -8.73 7.42
CA GLU A 123 -14.60 -9.44 6.85
C GLU A 123 -14.63 -10.94 7.20
N SER A 124 -14.81 -11.24 8.48
CA SER A 124 -14.92 -12.61 8.97
C SER A 124 -16.10 -13.37 8.34
N PHE A 125 -17.26 -12.72 8.16
CA PHE A 125 -18.41 -13.33 7.50
C PHE A 125 -18.14 -13.64 6.01
N LEU A 126 -17.54 -12.70 5.28
CA LEU A 126 -17.21 -12.86 3.86
C LEU A 126 -16.22 -14.02 3.66
N ILE A 127 -15.15 -14.05 4.46
CA ILE A 127 -14.11 -15.08 4.38
C ILE A 127 -14.66 -16.46 4.72
N LYS A 128 -15.50 -16.56 5.76
CA LYS A 128 -16.03 -17.84 6.23
C LYS A 128 -17.14 -18.41 5.33
N ASN A 129 -18.02 -17.55 4.80
CA ASN A 129 -19.26 -18.01 4.19
C ASN A 129 -19.35 -17.72 2.67
N LYS A 130 -18.55 -16.79 2.15
CA LYS A 130 -18.68 -16.27 0.77
C LYS A 130 -17.41 -16.45 -0.07
N THR A 131 -16.51 -17.36 0.31
CA THR A 131 -15.23 -17.63 -0.36
C THR A 131 -15.37 -17.82 -1.87
N ASN A 132 -16.27 -18.70 -2.32
CA ASN A 132 -16.46 -18.98 -3.75
C ASN A 132 -16.82 -17.72 -4.55
N TRP A 133 -17.65 -16.85 -3.98
CA TRP A 133 -18.02 -15.60 -4.64
C TRP A 133 -16.83 -14.63 -4.69
N MET A 134 -16.05 -14.55 -3.60
CA MET A 134 -14.84 -13.74 -3.56
C MET A 134 -13.78 -14.21 -4.56
N GLU A 135 -13.60 -15.52 -4.75
CA GLU A 135 -12.68 -16.07 -5.76
C GLU A 135 -13.15 -15.71 -7.19
N GLN A 136 -14.45 -15.77 -7.46
CA GLN A 136 -15.01 -15.36 -8.76
C GLN A 136 -14.92 -13.86 -9.02
N ASN A 137 -14.97 -13.06 -7.95
CA ASN A 137 -14.91 -11.60 -7.97
C ASN A 137 -13.61 -11.09 -7.34
N PHE A 138 -12.51 -11.80 -7.58
CA PHE A 138 -11.24 -11.56 -6.89
C PHE A 138 -10.75 -10.13 -7.04
N GLU A 139 -10.87 -9.56 -8.24
CA GLU A 139 -10.42 -8.19 -8.51
C GLU A 139 -11.12 -7.17 -7.59
N LEU A 140 -12.42 -7.29 -7.37
CA LEU A 140 -13.19 -6.34 -6.58
C LEU A 140 -12.74 -6.38 -5.13
N ILE A 141 -12.55 -7.59 -4.59
CA ILE A 141 -12.06 -7.79 -3.22
C ILE A 141 -10.62 -7.31 -3.10
N TYR A 142 -9.77 -7.59 -4.09
CA TYR A 142 -8.38 -7.15 -4.12
C TYR A 142 -8.29 -5.61 -4.16
N GLN A 143 -9.03 -4.92 -5.03
CA GLN A 143 -9.04 -3.47 -5.05
C GLN A 143 -9.56 -2.89 -3.74
N THR A 144 -10.73 -3.34 -3.28
CA THR A 144 -11.33 -2.88 -2.02
C THR A 144 -10.35 -3.03 -0.86
N SER A 145 -9.68 -4.18 -0.75
CA SER A 145 -8.77 -4.48 0.36
C SER A 145 -7.44 -3.74 0.29
N PHE A 146 -6.92 -3.43 -0.89
CA PHE A 146 -5.60 -2.80 -1.06
C PHE A 146 -5.65 -1.30 -1.39
N GLU A 147 -6.83 -0.72 -1.66
CA GLU A 147 -7.01 0.73 -1.79
C GLU A 147 -6.79 1.46 -0.47
N THR A 148 -7.12 0.81 0.65
CA THR A 148 -6.94 1.34 2.00
C THR A 148 -6.28 0.30 2.89
N ASP A 149 -5.46 0.72 3.86
CA ASP A 149 -4.84 -0.18 4.85
C ASP A 149 -5.84 -0.63 5.95
N SER A 150 -7.13 -0.65 5.63
CA SER A 150 -8.23 -0.75 6.59
C SER A 150 -8.87 -2.13 6.70
N PHE A 151 -8.52 -3.07 5.81
CA PHE A 151 -9.15 -4.39 5.70
C PHE A 151 -8.12 -5.54 5.79
N PRO A 152 -7.46 -5.72 6.95
CA PRO A 152 -6.32 -6.61 7.08
C PRO A 152 -6.67 -8.10 6.88
N GLU A 153 -7.90 -8.53 7.18
CA GLU A 153 -8.30 -9.92 6.98
C GLU A 153 -8.51 -10.23 5.49
N LEU A 154 -9.16 -9.33 4.76
CA LEU A 154 -9.32 -9.45 3.31
C LEU A 154 -7.99 -9.32 2.57
N GLN A 155 -7.10 -8.41 3.01
CA GLN A 155 -5.73 -8.31 2.46
C GLN A 155 -4.96 -9.61 2.65
N LYS A 156 -5.03 -10.19 3.85
CA LYS A 156 -4.41 -11.48 4.16
C LYS A 156 -5.00 -12.60 3.30
N TYR A 157 -6.33 -12.67 3.17
CA TYR A 157 -7.01 -13.63 2.31
C TYR A 157 -6.52 -13.53 0.86
N CYS A 158 -6.49 -12.31 0.30
CA CYS A 158 -6.03 -12.09 -1.07
C CYS A 158 -4.56 -12.48 -1.26
N THR A 159 -3.69 -12.11 -0.32
CA THR A 159 -2.26 -12.45 -0.36
C THR A 159 -2.04 -13.95 -0.29
N ASP A 160 -2.82 -14.64 0.54
CA ASP A 160 -2.81 -16.10 0.66
C ASP A 160 -3.28 -16.76 -0.64
N LEU A 161 -4.35 -16.26 -1.28
CA LEU A 161 -4.83 -16.80 -2.55
C LEU A 161 -3.80 -16.63 -3.67
N ILE A 162 -3.21 -15.43 -3.81
CA ILE A 162 -2.14 -15.14 -4.78
C ILE A 162 -0.91 -16.05 -4.56
N SER A 163 -0.61 -16.37 -3.30
CA SER A 163 0.60 -17.11 -2.96
C SER A 163 0.42 -18.62 -3.02
N LYS A 164 -0.76 -19.14 -2.64
CA LYS A 164 -1.00 -20.58 -2.46
C LYS A 164 -1.75 -21.20 -3.63
N GLU A 165 -2.70 -20.50 -4.22
CA GLU A 165 -3.58 -21.00 -5.30
C GLU A 165 -3.76 -19.97 -6.43
N PRO A 166 -2.66 -19.47 -7.04
CA PRO A 166 -2.75 -18.42 -8.07
C PRO A 166 -3.52 -18.87 -9.33
N ASP A 167 -3.62 -20.18 -9.59
CA ASP A 167 -4.40 -20.77 -10.68
C ASP A 167 -5.91 -20.48 -10.57
N LYS A 168 -6.46 -20.39 -9.36
CA LYS A 168 -7.86 -19.99 -9.16
C LYS A 168 -8.14 -18.59 -9.69
N ILE A 169 -7.15 -17.69 -9.55
CA ILE A 169 -7.27 -16.30 -10.02
C ILE A 169 -7.23 -16.26 -11.56
N PHE A 170 -6.32 -17.02 -12.18
CA PHE A 170 -6.28 -17.17 -13.65
C PHE A 170 -7.61 -17.66 -14.21
N ASN A 171 -8.21 -18.66 -13.56
CA ASN A 171 -9.47 -19.27 -14.00
C ASN A 171 -10.72 -18.44 -13.64
N SER A 172 -10.57 -17.31 -12.94
CA SER A 172 -11.70 -16.47 -12.57
C SER A 172 -12.33 -15.79 -13.81
N PRO A 173 -13.66 -15.60 -13.82
CA PRO A 173 -14.34 -14.94 -14.95
C PRO A 173 -13.86 -13.49 -15.14
N ASN A 174 -13.50 -12.82 -14.04
CA ASN A 174 -13.06 -11.44 -14.00
C ASN A 174 -11.53 -11.29 -14.10
N PHE A 175 -10.79 -12.34 -14.45
CA PHE A 175 -9.32 -12.27 -14.58
C PHE A 175 -8.88 -11.11 -15.48
N SER A 176 -9.61 -10.84 -16.55
CA SER A 176 -9.28 -9.77 -17.50
C SER A 176 -9.38 -8.36 -16.92
N THR A 177 -10.01 -8.15 -15.75
CA THR A 177 -10.14 -6.84 -15.11
C THR A 177 -9.00 -6.55 -14.12
N ILE A 178 -8.14 -7.53 -13.82
CA ILE A 178 -7.07 -7.33 -12.83
C ILE A 178 -6.08 -6.25 -13.29
N PRO A 179 -5.51 -5.47 -12.36
CA PRO A 179 -4.44 -4.53 -12.67
C PRO A 179 -3.18 -5.23 -13.24
N GLU A 180 -2.46 -4.57 -14.16
CA GLU A 180 -1.23 -5.09 -14.78
C GLU A 180 -0.20 -5.59 -13.75
N ARG A 181 -0.04 -4.86 -12.63
CA ARG A 181 0.85 -5.26 -11.52
C ARG A 181 0.52 -6.64 -10.94
N LEU A 182 -0.77 -6.95 -10.83
CA LEU A 182 -1.25 -8.21 -10.29
C LEU A 182 -1.06 -9.32 -11.34
N LEU A 183 -1.31 -9.03 -12.62
CA LEU A 183 -0.99 -9.95 -13.71
C LEU A 183 0.49 -10.33 -13.69
N ILE A 184 1.40 -9.36 -13.64
CA ILE A 184 2.84 -9.60 -13.58
C ILE A 184 3.19 -10.48 -12.38
N THR A 185 2.66 -10.16 -11.20
CA THR A 185 2.88 -10.92 -9.97
C THR A 185 2.42 -12.38 -10.13
N LEU A 186 1.28 -12.61 -10.76
CA LEU A 186 0.73 -13.95 -11.00
C LEU A 186 1.56 -14.72 -12.04
N VAL A 187 1.95 -14.09 -13.14
CA VAL A 187 2.76 -14.69 -14.21
C VAL A 187 4.17 -15.02 -13.73
N GLN A 188 4.69 -14.35 -12.71
CA GLN A 188 6.00 -14.69 -12.11
C GLN A 188 5.98 -15.93 -11.21
N LYS A 189 4.80 -16.42 -10.77
CA LYS A 189 4.70 -17.53 -9.82
C LYS A 189 5.16 -18.87 -10.40
N ASP A 190 6.08 -19.53 -9.71
CA ASP A 190 6.52 -20.89 -10.04
C ASP A 190 5.48 -21.97 -9.72
N ASN A 191 4.61 -21.73 -8.73
CA ASN A 191 3.68 -22.73 -8.19
C ASN A 191 2.31 -22.76 -8.90
N LEU A 192 2.26 -22.38 -10.18
CA LEU A 192 1.04 -22.47 -10.97
C LEU A 192 0.75 -23.93 -11.38
N GLN A 193 -0.44 -24.42 -11.04
CA GLN A 193 -0.95 -25.73 -11.46
C GLN A 193 -1.49 -25.70 -12.90
N MET A 194 -0.76 -25.07 -13.83
CA MET A 194 -1.12 -25.01 -15.25
C MET A 194 0.12 -25.02 -16.15
N LYS A 195 -0.08 -25.36 -17.42
CA LYS A 195 0.98 -25.33 -18.43
C LYS A 195 1.29 -23.88 -18.83
N GLU A 196 2.53 -23.63 -19.25
CA GLU A 196 2.94 -22.29 -19.70
C GLU A 196 2.08 -21.77 -20.87
N ILE A 197 1.62 -22.67 -21.75
CA ILE A 197 0.74 -22.30 -22.85
C ILE A 197 -0.58 -21.69 -22.35
N GLN A 198 -1.10 -22.17 -21.23
CA GLN A 198 -2.32 -21.64 -20.64
C GLN A 198 -2.05 -20.27 -20.04
N VAL A 199 -0.91 -20.06 -19.38
CA VAL A 199 -0.48 -18.74 -18.89
C VAL A 199 -0.41 -17.73 -20.04
N TRP A 200 0.21 -18.13 -21.15
CA TRP A 200 0.28 -17.34 -22.38
C TRP A 200 -1.11 -16.95 -22.91
N GLU A 201 -2.04 -17.91 -23.00
CA GLU A 201 -3.41 -17.67 -23.46
C GLU A 201 -4.15 -16.68 -22.55
N HIS A 202 -3.97 -16.78 -21.23
CA HIS A 202 -4.54 -15.82 -20.28
C HIS A 202 -3.95 -14.41 -20.46
N VAL A 203 -2.64 -14.28 -20.65
CA VAL A 203 -1.98 -12.99 -20.89
C VAL A 203 -2.49 -12.34 -22.18
N ILE A 204 -2.64 -13.10 -23.26
CA ILE A 204 -3.26 -12.60 -24.50
C ILE A 204 -4.70 -12.18 -24.25
N LYS A 205 -5.51 -13.00 -23.58
CA LYS A 205 -6.90 -12.68 -23.25
C LYS A 205 -7.01 -11.39 -22.44
N TRP A 206 -6.13 -11.20 -21.45
CA TRP A 206 -6.04 -9.98 -20.67
C TRP A 206 -5.66 -8.78 -21.56
N GLY A 207 -4.62 -8.91 -22.39
CA GLY A 207 -4.17 -7.84 -23.28
C GLY A 207 -5.22 -7.38 -24.29
N LEU A 208 -6.02 -8.32 -24.82
CA LEU A 208 -7.14 -8.00 -25.71
C LEU A 208 -8.29 -7.31 -24.96
N ALA A 209 -8.59 -7.74 -23.73
CA ALA A 209 -9.63 -7.12 -22.92
C ALA A 209 -9.30 -5.67 -22.53
N GLN A 210 -8.01 -5.33 -22.38
CA GLN A 210 -7.56 -3.94 -22.16
C GLN A 210 -7.67 -3.07 -23.43
N ASN A 211 -7.86 -3.69 -24.60
CA ASN A 211 -7.98 -2.99 -25.88
C ASN A 211 -9.19 -3.50 -26.68
N PRO A 212 -10.43 -3.14 -26.28
CA PRO A 212 -11.66 -3.72 -26.85
C PRO A 212 -11.86 -3.47 -28.36
N GLU A 213 -11.16 -2.49 -28.93
CA GLU A 213 -11.21 -2.17 -30.36
C GLU A 213 -10.40 -3.17 -31.22
N LEU A 214 -9.51 -3.97 -30.61
CA LEU A 214 -8.72 -4.94 -31.34
C LEU A 214 -9.59 -6.11 -31.82
N PRO A 215 -9.34 -6.63 -33.03
CA PRO A 215 -9.98 -7.85 -33.47
C PRO A 215 -9.66 -9.03 -32.54
N SER A 216 -10.53 -10.04 -32.51
CA SER A 216 -10.26 -11.26 -31.74
C SER A 216 -9.28 -12.21 -32.44
N ASP A 217 -9.18 -12.14 -33.77
CA ASP A 217 -8.29 -13.00 -34.56
C ASP A 217 -6.99 -12.26 -34.93
N PRO A 218 -5.81 -12.71 -34.48
CA PRO A 218 -4.53 -12.09 -34.82
C PRO A 218 -4.23 -12.03 -36.32
N THR A 219 -4.86 -12.87 -37.16
CA THR A 219 -4.66 -12.82 -38.62
C THR A 219 -5.23 -11.54 -39.24
N SER A 220 -6.19 -10.91 -38.58
CA SER A 220 -6.84 -9.67 -39.02
C SER A 220 -6.14 -8.40 -38.52
N PHE A 221 -5.05 -8.52 -37.75
CA PHE A 221 -4.38 -7.37 -37.14
C PHE A 221 -3.61 -6.54 -38.17
N SER A 222 -3.87 -5.24 -38.15
CA SER A 222 -3.02 -4.24 -38.78
C SER A 222 -1.68 -4.11 -38.05
N LYS A 223 -0.75 -3.35 -38.63
CA LYS A 223 0.53 -3.06 -37.96
C LYS A 223 0.34 -2.30 -36.65
N ASP A 224 -0.65 -1.40 -36.60
CA ASP A 224 -0.92 -0.58 -35.43
C ASP A 224 -1.61 -1.40 -34.33
N ASP A 225 -2.48 -2.34 -34.69
CA ASP A 225 -3.08 -3.30 -33.74
C ASP A 225 -2.02 -4.10 -32.98
N PHE A 226 -1.00 -4.58 -33.71
CA PHE A 226 0.14 -5.25 -33.08
C PHE A 226 0.95 -4.31 -32.18
N ASN A 227 1.10 -3.04 -32.53
CA ASN A 227 1.81 -2.07 -31.69
C ASN A 227 1.03 -1.76 -30.40
N THR A 228 -0.29 -1.63 -30.49
CA THR A 228 -1.18 -1.43 -29.34
C THR A 228 -1.05 -2.61 -28.37
N LEU A 229 -1.25 -3.84 -28.83
CA LEU A 229 -1.13 -5.03 -27.99
C LEU A 229 0.29 -5.20 -27.42
N LYS A 230 1.31 -4.89 -28.23
CA LYS A 230 2.71 -4.90 -27.79
C LYS A 230 2.96 -3.94 -26.63
N HIS A 231 2.45 -2.72 -26.72
CA HIS A 231 2.60 -1.73 -25.66
C HIS A 231 1.92 -2.20 -24.37
N THR A 232 0.69 -2.73 -24.47
CA THR A 232 -0.05 -3.26 -23.32
C THR A 232 0.65 -4.44 -22.64
N LEU A 233 1.25 -5.36 -23.41
CA LEU A 233 1.88 -6.56 -22.87
C LEU A 233 3.36 -6.40 -22.55
N GLN A 234 3.98 -5.26 -22.87
CA GLN A 234 5.43 -5.08 -22.87
C GLN A 234 6.09 -5.51 -21.55
N GLN A 235 5.50 -5.17 -20.41
CA GLN A 235 6.06 -5.48 -19.09
C GLN A 235 5.82 -6.93 -18.68
N CYS A 236 4.78 -7.57 -19.19
CA CYS A 236 4.43 -8.95 -18.85
C CYS A 236 5.18 -9.98 -19.72
N LEU A 237 5.51 -9.63 -20.97
CA LEU A 237 6.11 -10.56 -21.95
C LEU A 237 7.42 -11.19 -21.46
N SER A 238 8.25 -10.45 -20.73
CA SER A 238 9.54 -10.95 -20.22
C SER A 238 9.42 -12.03 -19.15
N PHE A 239 8.22 -12.24 -18.57
CA PHE A 239 7.99 -13.21 -17.51
C PHE A 239 7.37 -14.53 -18.02
N ILE A 240 7.03 -14.59 -19.31
CA ILE A 240 6.53 -15.82 -19.95
C ILE A 240 7.71 -16.71 -20.33
N ARG A 241 7.65 -17.98 -19.92
CA ARG A 241 8.71 -18.97 -20.10
C ARG A 241 8.54 -19.68 -21.44
N PHE A 242 8.70 -18.95 -22.54
CA PHE A 242 8.45 -19.49 -23.87
C PHE A 242 9.22 -20.80 -24.16
N HIS A 243 10.39 -21.02 -23.57
CA HIS A 243 11.16 -22.26 -23.71
C HIS A 243 10.49 -23.52 -23.12
N ASP A 244 9.50 -23.34 -22.24
CA ASP A 244 8.71 -24.43 -21.64
C ASP A 244 7.54 -24.88 -22.54
N LEU A 245 7.32 -24.21 -23.67
CA LEU A 245 6.34 -24.61 -24.68
C LEU A 245 6.90 -25.73 -25.55
N ASN A 246 6.02 -26.53 -26.16
CA ASN A 246 6.43 -27.43 -27.25
C ASN A 246 6.32 -26.71 -28.62
N PRO A 247 7.01 -27.22 -29.68
CA PRO A 247 7.02 -26.58 -30.99
C PRO A 247 5.62 -26.38 -31.60
N LYS A 248 4.68 -27.30 -31.35
CA LYS A 248 3.31 -27.23 -31.85
C LYS A 248 2.52 -26.11 -31.18
N GLU A 249 2.67 -25.93 -29.87
CA GLU A 249 2.07 -24.83 -29.11
C GLU A 249 2.64 -23.49 -29.56
N PHE A 250 3.97 -23.36 -29.64
CA PHE A 250 4.62 -22.15 -30.12
C PHE A 250 4.12 -21.76 -31.52
N SER A 251 4.13 -22.72 -32.47
CA SER A 251 3.70 -22.49 -33.85
C SER A 251 2.22 -22.08 -33.96
N LYS A 252 1.33 -22.70 -33.19
CA LYS A 252 -0.12 -22.44 -33.32
C LYS A 252 -0.61 -21.24 -32.51
N LYS A 253 0.02 -20.93 -31.38
CA LYS A 253 -0.53 -20.00 -30.38
C LYS A 253 0.34 -18.78 -30.13
N VAL A 254 1.66 -18.87 -30.35
CA VAL A 254 2.60 -17.76 -30.15
C VAL A 254 2.94 -17.08 -31.48
N LEU A 255 3.22 -17.86 -32.52
CA LEU A 255 3.61 -17.36 -33.84
C LEU A 255 2.59 -16.38 -34.48
N PRO A 256 1.26 -16.55 -34.33
CA PRO A 256 0.30 -15.54 -34.81
C PRO A 256 0.55 -14.13 -34.26
N TYR A 257 1.15 -14.05 -33.07
CA TYR A 257 1.47 -12.79 -32.39
C TYR A 257 2.92 -12.34 -32.59
N LYS A 258 3.71 -12.94 -33.50
CA LYS A 258 5.16 -12.68 -33.67
C LYS A 258 5.58 -11.20 -33.72
N ARG A 259 4.70 -10.30 -34.18
CA ARG A 259 4.99 -8.86 -34.31
C ARG A 259 5.02 -8.10 -32.98
N ILE A 260 4.49 -8.68 -31.89
CA ILE A 260 4.56 -8.04 -30.56
C ILE A 260 5.95 -8.19 -29.92
N PHE A 261 6.71 -9.21 -30.33
CA PHE A 261 8.01 -9.51 -29.73
C PHE A 261 9.09 -8.51 -30.17
N PRO A 262 10.09 -8.24 -29.31
CA PRO A 262 11.38 -7.71 -29.76
C PRO A 262 11.98 -8.63 -30.84
N LYS A 263 12.63 -8.05 -31.85
CA LYS A 263 13.12 -8.84 -33.01
C LYS A 263 14.15 -9.88 -32.57
N GLU A 264 15.00 -9.51 -31.62
CA GLU A 264 16.06 -10.33 -31.05
C GLU A 264 15.47 -11.54 -30.32
N LEU A 265 14.52 -11.30 -29.42
CA LEU A 265 13.82 -12.36 -28.67
C LEU A 265 13.06 -13.30 -29.61
N TYR A 266 12.35 -12.76 -30.61
CA TYR A 266 11.63 -13.60 -31.56
C TYR A 266 12.55 -14.51 -32.36
N LYS A 267 13.71 -13.99 -32.80
CA LYS A 267 14.69 -14.77 -33.54
C LYS A 267 15.27 -15.90 -32.68
N GLU A 268 15.63 -15.60 -31.44
CA GLU A 268 16.11 -16.59 -30.47
C GLU A 268 15.09 -17.72 -30.25
N LEU A 269 13.82 -17.36 -30.01
CA LEU A 269 12.76 -18.35 -29.84
C LEU A 269 12.54 -19.19 -31.10
N LEU A 270 12.58 -18.55 -32.28
CA LEU A 270 12.44 -19.25 -33.55
C LEU A 270 13.58 -20.26 -33.76
N ASP A 271 14.82 -19.85 -33.51
CA ASP A 271 15.99 -20.72 -33.62
C ASP A 271 15.87 -21.91 -32.64
N TYR A 272 15.47 -21.65 -31.38
CA TYR A 272 15.25 -22.69 -30.36
C TYR A 272 14.19 -23.73 -30.77
N PHE A 273 13.10 -23.32 -31.41
CA PHE A 273 12.01 -24.22 -31.81
C PHE A 273 12.20 -24.90 -33.16
N LEU A 274 13.18 -24.45 -33.96
CA LEU A 274 13.55 -25.07 -35.23
C LEU A 274 14.64 -26.14 -35.07
N ASP A 275 15.42 -26.08 -33.99
CA ASP A 275 16.37 -27.13 -33.62
C ASP A 275 15.57 -28.33 -33.06
N ASP A 276 15.62 -29.45 -33.78
CA ASP A 276 14.71 -30.59 -33.63
C ASP A 276 15.00 -31.40 -32.36
N ASP A 277 14.37 -31.02 -31.24
CA ASP A 277 14.20 -31.87 -30.06
C ASP A 277 12.73 -31.86 -29.63
N SER A 278 12.05 -32.99 -29.81
CA SER A 278 10.67 -33.20 -29.37
C SER A 278 10.57 -33.20 -27.83
N LYS A 279 10.44 -32.02 -27.22
CA LYS A 279 10.24 -31.88 -25.77
C LYS A 279 8.76 -32.02 -25.40
N GLU A 280 8.48 -32.81 -24.37
CA GLU A 280 7.16 -32.86 -23.71
C GLU A 280 6.99 -31.67 -22.76
N THR A 281 5.83 -30.98 -22.84
CA THR A 281 5.47 -29.91 -21.90
C THR A 281 5.12 -30.46 -20.53
N LEU A 282 5.83 -29.99 -19.50
CA LEU A 282 5.51 -30.24 -18.09
C LEU A 282 4.71 -29.06 -17.49
N PRO A 283 3.86 -29.27 -16.47
CA PRO A 283 3.33 -28.18 -15.67
C PRO A 283 4.47 -27.37 -15.03
N ARG A 284 4.25 -26.09 -14.70
CA ARG A 284 5.27 -25.27 -13.99
C ARG A 284 5.83 -25.92 -12.73
N ILE A 285 5.04 -26.80 -12.11
CA ILE A 285 5.51 -27.66 -11.02
C ILE A 285 6.07 -28.95 -11.60
N SER A 286 7.40 -29.02 -11.70
CA SER A 286 8.11 -30.28 -11.62
C SER A 286 8.63 -30.43 -10.19
N ASN A 287 8.23 -31.51 -9.51
CA ASN A 287 8.72 -31.82 -8.16
C ASN A 287 10.24 -32.04 -8.21
N LEU A 288 11.03 -31.05 -7.82
CA LEU A 288 12.41 -31.26 -7.39
C LEU A 288 12.39 -31.99 -6.04
N LYS A 289 12.12 -33.30 -6.06
CA LYS A 289 12.64 -34.18 -5.01
C LYS A 289 14.13 -34.36 -5.30
N GLN A 290 14.96 -33.53 -4.68
CA GLN A 290 16.34 -33.92 -4.42
C GLN A 290 16.30 -35.09 -3.43
N THR A 291 16.37 -36.31 -3.94
CA THR A 291 16.78 -37.46 -3.17
C THR A 291 18.26 -37.31 -2.86
N SER A 292 18.61 -36.70 -1.73
CA SER A 292 19.88 -36.98 -1.07
C SER A 292 19.65 -38.11 -0.08
N THR A 293 20.34 -39.20 -0.34
CA THR A 293 20.43 -40.46 0.38
C THR A 293 20.46 -40.30 1.90
N VAL A 294 19.61 -41.10 2.56
CA VAL A 294 19.73 -41.52 3.95
C VAL A 294 20.94 -42.44 4.03
N ASP A 295 21.98 -42.02 4.73
CA ASP A 295 22.88 -42.86 5.53
C ASP A 295 23.93 -41.93 6.15
N ASP A 296 23.67 -41.47 7.38
CA ASP A 296 24.65 -41.62 8.46
C ASP A 296 24.14 -41.08 9.80
N ILE A 297 24.41 -41.88 10.84
CA ILE A 297 24.31 -41.62 12.28
C ILE A 297 22.92 -41.84 12.91
N ARG A 298 22.63 -43.13 13.13
CA ARG A 298 22.10 -43.61 14.42
C ARG A 298 23.24 -43.79 15.41
N ARG A 299 23.19 -43.07 16.54
CA ARG A 299 23.58 -43.50 17.91
C ARG A 299 22.88 -42.51 18.87
N VAL A 300 21.71 -42.82 19.46
CA VAL A 300 21.49 -43.66 20.67
C VAL A 300 22.32 -43.08 21.84
N THR A 301 21.79 -42.54 22.96
CA THR A 301 20.46 -42.65 23.61
C THR A 301 20.33 -41.70 24.82
N ASN A 302 19.08 -41.34 25.13
CA ASN A 302 18.37 -41.29 26.42
C ASN A 302 18.88 -40.43 27.61
N SER A 303 17.99 -39.51 28.04
CA SER A 303 17.17 -39.54 29.28
C SER A 303 17.00 -38.09 29.79
N ASP A 304 16.02 -37.63 30.55
CA ASP A 304 14.73 -38.06 31.09
C ASP A 304 14.06 -36.77 31.62
N LYS A 305 12.72 -36.77 31.68
CA LYS A 305 11.84 -36.10 32.68
C LYS A 305 11.87 -34.57 32.94
N LYS A 306 10.68 -33.96 32.76
CA LYS A 306 10.11 -32.83 33.55
C LYS A 306 9.71 -33.33 34.96
N PRO A 307 9.47 -32.50 36.01
CA PRO A 307 8.61 -31.29 35.98
C PRO A 307 8.94 -30.10 36.93
N GLN A 308 8.18 -29.01 36.71
CA GLN A 308 7.73 -27.88 37.57
C GLN A 308 8.45 -27.50 38.88
N GLU A 309 8.60 -26.19 39.09
CA GLU A 309 8.10 -25.49 40.29
C GLU A 309 7.98 -23.96 40.09
N ASP A 310 6.94 -23.39 40.68
CA ASP A 310 6.58 -21.97 40.80
C ASP A 310 7.56 -21.18 41.68
N ILE A 311 7.65 -19.85 41.50
CA ILE A 311 7.78 -18.86 42.59
C ILE A 311 7.12 -17.55 42.12
N SER A 312 6.46 -16.92 43.09
CA SER A 312 5.48 -15.85 43.07
C SER A 312 6.05 -14.45 43.34
N MET A 313 5.14 -13.46 43.31
CA MET A 313 5.18 -12.12 43.95
C MET A 313 6.04 -11.05 43.24
N GLU A 314 5.66 -9.77 43.14
CA GLU A 314 4.55 -9.01 43.74
C GLU A 314 4.35 -7.67 43.01
N SER A 315 3.22 -7.06 43.34
CA SER A 315 2.69 -5.74 43.01
C SER A 315 3.58 -4.53 43.29
N GLY A 316 3.36 -3.47 42.50
CA GLY A 316 3.72 -2.09 42.84
C GLY A 316 2.74 -1.08 42.22
N THR A 317 1.84 -0.54 43.04
CA THR A 317 0.96 0.60 42.78
C THR A 317 1.63 1.95 43.06
N PHE A 318 0.93 3.04 42.70
CA PHE A 318 1.11 4.49 42.98
C PHE A 318 1.77 5.28 41.82
N THR A 319 1.28 6.44 41.37
CA THR A 319 0.31 7.42 41.90
C THR A 319 -0.13 8.37 40.77
N LYS A 320 -1.37 8.87 40.83
CA LYS A 320 -1.82 10.10 40.13
C LYS A 320 -1.19 11.33 40.77
N LEU A 321 -0.91 12.37 39.98
CA LEU A 321 -0.80 13.76 40.44
C LEU A 321 -1.27 14.73 39.34
N ASP A 322 -1.86 15.81 39.83
CA ASP A 322 -2.87 16.67 39.21
C ASP A 322 -2.39 17.74 38.21
N GLU A 323 -3.41 18.31 37.58
CA GLU A 323 -3.49 19.41 36.64
C GLU A 323 -2.67 20.67 37.01
N ASN A 324 -2.14 21.33 35.96
CA ASN A 324 -2.05 22.79 35.95
C ASN A 324 -2.30 23.33 34.54
N LYS A 325 -3.36 24.13 34.42
CA LYS A 325 -3.73 24.91 33.24
C LYS A 325 -2.78 26.10 33.07
N GLN A 326 -2.17 26.22 31.90
CA GLN A 326 -1.79 27.51 31.33
C GLN A 326 -2.19 27.57 29.86
N ASN A 327 -3.03 28.55 29.55
CA ASN A 327 -3.47 28.91 28.21
C ASN A 327 -2.29 29.34 27.36
N VAL A 328 -2.06 28.66 26.22
CA VAL A 328 -1.28 29.20 25.11
C VAL A 328 -2.05 28.92 23.81
N SER A 329 -2.12 29.96 22.99
CA SER A 329 -2.86 30.13 21.75
C SER A 329 -2.85 28.93 20.80
N THR A 330 -4.02 28.71 20.19
CA THR A 330 -4.34 27.85 19.05
C THR A 330 -3.25 27.81 17.97
N ASN A 331 -2.62 26.66 17.79
CA ASN A 331 -1.90 26.31 16.56
C ASN A 331 -2.75 25.33 15.75
N ASN A 332 -3.03 25.69 14.50
CA ASN A 332 -3.62 24.84 13.48
C ASN A 332 -2.95 23.46 13.47
N ILE A 333 -3.73 22.38 13.47
CA ILE A 333 -3.21 21.02 13.24
C ILE A 333 -2.71 20.99 11.80
N LYS A 334 -1.40 21.16 11.61
CA LYS A 334 -0.75 21.05 10.31
C LYS A 334 -0.67 19.57 9.94
N ASN A 335 -1.57 19.14 9.07
CA ASN A 335 -1.52 17.80 8.49
C ASN A 335 -0.44 17.78 7.39
N ILE A 336 0.43 16.77 7.37
CA ILE A 336 1.45 16.56 6.33
C ILE A 336 0.99 15.42 5.41
N ASP A 337 1.01 15.62 4.09
CA ASP A 337 0.72 14.57 3.11
C ASP A 337 1.92 13.63 2.96
N SER A 338 2.06 12.71 3.90
CA SER A 338 3.19 11.80 4.00
C SER A 338 2.74 10.43 4.48
N LYS A 339 3.23 9.37 3.84
CA LYS A 339 3.05 7.97 4.25
C LYS A 339 4.20 7.47 5.13
N ILE A 340 5.35 8.14 5.09
CA ILE A 340 6.57 7.71 5.81
C ILE A 340 6.71 8.45 7.15
N ILE A 341 6.59 9.77 7.13
CA ILE A 341 6.81 10.64 8.29
C ILE A 341 5.51 11.27 8.83
N THR A 342 5.49 11.55 10.14
CA THR A 342 4.40 12.27 10.82
C THR A 342 4.73 13.76 10.97
N PHE A 343 3.76 14.57 11.43
CA PHE A 343 4.02 15.98 11.74
C PHE A 343 5.16 16.19 12.75
N GLN A 344 5.34 15.28 13.72
CA GLN A 344 6.43 15.37 14.70
C GLN A 344 7.81 15.25 14.04
N HIS A 345 7.95 14.35 13.08
CA HIS A 345 9.18 14.22 12.29
C HIS A 345 9.45 15.49 11.49
N ALA A 346 8.41 16.04 10.85
CA ALA A 346 8.52 17.28 10.07
C ALA A 346 8.92 18.49 10.93
N ASP A 347 8.40 18.59 12.17
CA ASP A 347 8.79 19.62 13.14
C ASP A 347 10.28 19.53 13.50
N ILE A 348 10.77 18.32 13.75
CA ILE A 348 12.18 18.07 14.06
C ILE A 348 13.08 18.39 12.85
N ILE A 349 12.69 17.97 11.65
CA ILE A 349 13.41 18.30 10.42
C ILE A 349 13.45 19.83 10.22
N SER A 350 12.35 20.52 10.48
CA SER A 350 12.28 22.00 10.38
C SER A 350 13.25 22.69 11.34
N LYS A 351 13.37 22.17 12.57
CA LYS A 351 14.38 22.65 13.55
C LYS A 351 15.80 22.46 13.01
N TRP A 352 16.08 21.34 12.35
CA TRP A 352 17.40 21.08 11.78
C TRP A 352 17.75 21.99 10.62
N ILE A 353 16.78 22.30 9.75
CA ILE A 353 16.90 23.30 8.68
C ILE A 353 17.28 24.66 9.28
N ASN A 354 16.62 25.07 10.35
CA ASN A 354 16.88 26.33 11.06
C ASN A 354 18.12 26.32 11.98
N ARG A 355 18.84 25.19 12.06
CA ARG A 355 19.95 24.99 13.01
C ARG A 355 19.56 25.26 14.48
N LEU A 356 18.30 25.05 14.84
CA LEU A 356 17.78 25.19 16.21
C LEU A 356 18.14 23.96 17.07
N LYS A 357 18.27 24.14 18.39
CA LYS A 357 18.45 23.03 19.34
C LYS A 357 17.08 22.41 19.67
N SER A 358 17.06 21.16 20.15
CA SER A 358 15.83 20.39 20.41
C SER A 358 14.87 21.05 21.41
N THR A 359 15.34 21.99 22.24
CA THR A 359 14.57 22.73 23.24
C THR A 359 13.94 24.03 22.74
N ASP A 360 14.27 24.46 21.51
CA ASP A 360 13.86 25.76 20.99
C ASP A 360 12.50 25.64 20.27
N LYS A 361 11.55 26.53 20.60
CA LYS A 361 10.28 26.62 19.89
C LYS A 361 10.53 27.16 18.48
N PRO A 362 10.13 26.46 17.39
CA PRO A 362 10.30 26.97 16.05
C PRO A 362 9.44 28.22 15.87
N THR A 363 10.04 29.29 15.34
CA THR A 363 9.37 30.58 15.08
C THR A 363 8.45 30.50 13.85
N THR A 364 8.69 29.53 12.98
CA THR A 364 7.89 29.22 11.79
C THR A 364 7.87 27.70 11.59
N SER A 365 6.69 27.13 11.33
CA SER A 365 6.60 25.75 10.85
C SER A 365 6.55 25.83 9.32
N TYR A 366 7.50 25.18 8.66
CA TYR A 366 7.53 25.08 7.21
C TYR A 366 6.41 24.19 6.69
N GLU A 367 5.92 24.50 5.49
CA GLU A 367 5.02 23.63 4.76
C GLU A 367 5.83 22.59 3.98
N PHE A 368 5.48 21.31 4.15
CA PHE A 368 6.08 20.19 3.44
C PHE A 368 5.16 19.82 2.28
N LYS A 369 5.48 20.34 1.09
CA LYS A 369 4.70 20.07 -0.12
C LYS A 369 5.26 18.85 -0.84
N LEU A 370 4.50 17.76 -0.90
CA LEU A 370 4.91 16.55 -1.60
C LEU A 370 5.15 16.85 -3.10
N LEU A 371 6.36 16.60 -3.59
CA LEU A 371 6.73 16.73 -5.00
C LEU A 371 6.66 15.40 -5.74
N TYR A 372 7.14 14.34 -5.09
CA TYR A 372 7.27 13.04 -5.72
C TYR A 372 7.21 11.95 -4.65
N ARG A 373 6.51 10.86 -4.98
CA ARG A 373 6.41 9.65 -4.17
C ARG A 373 6.62 8.47 -5.10
N ASP A 374 7.48 7.55 -4.71
CA ASP A 374 7.70 6.30 -5.43
C ASP A 374 7.80 5.16 -4.44
N SER A 375 7.10 4.08 -4.73
CA SER A 375 7.08 2.89 -3.89
C SER A 375 7.58 1.70 -4.67
N ARG A 376 7.87 0.61 -3.95
CA ARG A 376 8.13 -0.70 -4.54
C ARG A 376 7.06 -1.08 -5.58
N ASP A 377 5.83 -0.63 -5.37
CA ASP A 377 4.62 -1.11 -6.05
C ASP A 377 4.18 -0.24 -7.25
N TRP A 378 4.96 0.78 -7.65
CA TRP A 378 4.59 1.69 -8.74
C TRP A 378 5.32 1.45 -10.09
N SER A 379 4.55 1.70 -11.15
CA SER A 379 4.63 1.32 -12.57
C SER A 379 5.58 2.15 -13.45
N SER A 380 6.78 2.50 -12.99
CA SER A 380 7.79 3.00 -13.93
C SER A 380 8.40 1.81 -14.68
N GLY A 381 8.17 1.73 -15.99
CA GLY A 381 8.69 0.68 -16.85
C GLY A 381 10.19 0.40 -16.67
N PHE A 382 10.58 -0.79 -17.12
CA PHE A 382 11.89 -1.46 -16.96
C PHE A 382 13.13 -0.57 -17.21
N LEU A 383 13.01 0.54 -17.94
CA LEU A 383 14.02 1.59 -18.02
C LEU A 383 13.46 2.91 -17.49
N ASN A 384 14.19 3.52 -16.54
CA ASN A 384 14.05 4.91 -16.09
C ASN A 384 13.12 5.18 -14.90
N ARG A 385 13.22 4.40 -13.82
CA ARG A 385 12.45 4.63 -12.59
C ARG A 385 12.61 6.06 -12.03
N PHE A 386 13.84 6.57 -12.02
CA PHE A 386 14.09 7.93 -11.53
C PHE A 386 13.87 9.01 -12.58
N LYS A 387 13.46 8.73 -13.82
CA LYS A 387 13.29 9.80 -14.83
C LYS A 387 12.26 10.84 -14.42
N LYS A 388 11.13 10.43 -13.84
CA LYS A 388 10.15 11.38 -13.28
C LYS A 388 10.73 12.20 -12.13
N PHE A 389 11.54 11.57 -11.26
CA PHE A 389 12.28 12.30 -10.24
C PHE A 389 13.20 13.36 -10.87
N HIS A 390 13.98 13.01 -11.90
CA HIS A 390 14.85 13.94 -12.59
C HIS A 390 14.07 15.12 -13.20
N GLU A 391 12.93 14.85 -13.83
CA GLU A 391 12.06 15.87 -14.45
C GLU A 391 11.45 16.82 -13.41
N ILE A 392 10.89 16.29 -12.33
CA ILE A 392 10.19 17.08 -11.31
C ILE A 392 11.18 17.90 -10.46
N CYS A 393 12.34 17.33 -10.16
CA CYS A 393 13.25 17.86 -9.13
C CYS A 393 14.37 18.72 -9.70
N LEU A 394 14.50 18.78 -11.04
CA LEU A 394 15.48 19.62 -11.71
C LEU A 394 15.36 21.07 -11.21
N ASN A 395 16.47 21.58 -10.65
CA ASN A 395 16.57 22.92 -10.09
C ASN A 395 15.55 23.25 -8.98
N GLN A 396 14.99 22.24 -8.28
CA GLN A 396 14.15 22.48 -7.10
C GLN A 396 15.00 22.54 -5.83
N PRO A 397 15.26 23.72 -5.24
CA PRO A 397 15.96 23.85 -3.96
C PRO A 397 15.03 23.51 -2.79
N HIS A 398 15.62 23.46 -1.59
CA HIS A 398 14.91 23.24 -0.33
C HIS A 398 14.05 21.98 -0.33
N THR A 399 14.63 20.85 -0.72
CA THR A 399 13.92 19.58 -0.75
C THR A 399 14.33 18.65 0.37
N VAL A 400 13.37 17.93 0.96
CA VAL A 400 13.62 16.85 1.94
C VAL A 400 13.24 15.51 1.30
N THR A 401 14.17 14.56 1.30
CA THR A 401 13.92 13.16 0.94
C THR A 401 13.74 12.34 2.21
N VAL A 402 12.72 11.49 2.25
CA VAL A 402 12.50 10.47 3.29
C VAL A 402 12.28 9.11 2.65
N VAL A 403 12.78 8.07 3.30
CA VAL A 403 12.85 6.71 2.76
C VAL A 403 12.52 5.70 3.86
N LYS A 404 11.65 4.75 3.54
CA LYS A 404 11.30 3.63 4.40
C LYS A 404 12.02 2.37 3.91
N VAL A 405 12.88 1.79 4.75
CA VAL A 405 13.66 0.59 4.40
C VAL A 405 12.83 -0.68 4.63
N GLU A 406 12.96 -1.67 3.75
CA GLU A 406 12.28 -2.97 3.90
C GLU A 406 12.86 -3.78 5.06
N GLY A 407 11.97 -4.37 5.88
CA GLY A 407 12.38 -5.23 6.99
C GLY A 407 13.01 -4.51 8.17
N SER A 408 13.00 -3.17 8.19
CA SER A 408 13.46 -2.36 9.31
C SER A 408 12.44 -1.30 9.71
N ASN A 409 12.55 -0.85 10.96
CA ASN A 409 11.78 0.29 11.48
C ASN A 409 12.56 1.62 11.34
N GLU A 410 13.55 1.67 10.45
CA GLU A 410 14.36 2.86 10.21
C GLU A 410 13.76 3.70 9.07
N ILE A 411 13.67 5.01 9.29
CA ILE A 411 13.37 6.00 8.26
C ILE A 411 14.65 6.77 7.99
N LEU A 412 15.17 6.69 6.77
CA LEU A 412 16.38 7.40 6.34
C LEU A 412 16.01 8.61 5.50
N GLY A 413 16.86 9.63 5.48
CA GLY A 413 16.56 10.80 4.65
C GLY A 413 17.68 11.82 4.59
N GLY A 414 17.44 12.88 3.82
CA GLY A 414 18.36 13.98 3.67
C GLY A 414 17.70 15.25 3.16
N TYR A 415 18.34 16.40 3.40
CA TYR A 415 17.87 17.72 3.00
C TYR A 415 18.84 18.35 2.00
N ASN A 416 18.33 18.75 0.84
CA ASN A 416 19.09 19.45 -0.20
C ASN A 416 18.65 20.93 -0.30
N PRO A 417 19.49 21.89 0.13
CA PRO A 417 19.17 23.31 0.07
C PRO A 417 19.39 23.97 -1.30
N ILE A 418 20.25 23.41 -2.16
CA ILE A 418 20.75 24.07 -3.39
C ILE A 418 20.07 23.59 -4.68
N GLY A 419 19.25 22.54 -4.56
CA GLY A 419 18.48 21.92 -5.62
C GLY A 419 19.22 20.88 -6.43
N TRP A 420 18.45 20.08 -7.19
CA TRP A 420 18.99 18.94 -7.91
C TRP A 420 19.49 19.33 -9.31
N LYS A 421 20.72 18.90 -9.61
CA LYS A 421 21.34 19.01 -10.93
C LYS A 421 21.81 17.63 -11.37
N PHE A 422 21.88 17.43 -12.68
CA PHE A 422 22.14 16.12 -13.29
C PHE A 422 23.26 16.16 -14.33
N ASP A 423 24.30 16.94 -14.05
CA ASP A 423 25.44 17.22 -14.94
C ASP A 423 26.73 16.48 -14.53
N GLY A 424 26.70 15.64 -13.49
CA GLY A 424 27.77 14.69 -13.16
C GLY A 424 28.83 15.11 -12.14
N ASP A 425 28.69 16.30 -11.57
CA ASP A 425 29.60 16.84 -10.56
C ASP A 425 28.99 16.76 -9.14
N TYR A 426 29.51 17.50 -8.17
CA TYR A 426 28.94 17.64 -6.84
C TYR A 426 28.42 19.06 -6.58
N GLY A 427 27.31 19.14 -5.86
CA GLY A 427 26.75 20.38 -5.34
C GLY A 427 27.45 20.78 -4.05
N VAL A 428 28.06 21.96 -4.06
CA VAL A 428 28.77 22.49 -2.89
C VAL A 428 27.77 23.11 -1.92
N THR A 429 27.66 22.56 -0.71
CA THR A 429 26.85 23.14 0.36
C THR A 429 27.27 22.65 1.74
N LYS A 430 27.16 23.52 2.75
CA LYS A 430 27.34 23.22 4.18
C LYS A 430 26.04 23.02 4.94
N ASP A 431 24.92 23.32 4.29
CA ASP A 431 23.59 23.39 4.92
C ASP A 431 22.75 22.13 4.69
N SER A 432 23.26 21.20 3.87
CA SER A 432 22.71 19.85 3.76
C SER A 432 22.90 19.06 5.07
N PHE A 433 22.07 18.06 5.26
CA PHE A 433 22.21 17.06 6.32
C PHE A 433 21.53 15.76 5.90
N ILE A 434 21.98 14.65 6.47
CA ILE A 434 21.32 13.35 6.37
C ILE A 434 20.90 12.87 7.76
N PHE A 435 19.90 12.01 7.83
CA PHE A 435 19.35 11.55 9.09
C PHE A 435 18.81 10.14 9.05
N SER A 436 18.63 9.58 10.25
CA SER A 436 17.89 8.35 10.51
C SER A 436 16.94 8.57 11.69
N PHE A 437 15.70 8.12 11.56
CA PHE A 437 14.72 8.04 12.66
C PHE A 437 14.41 6.58 12.97
N ASN A 438 14.16 6.30 14.25
CA ASN A 438 13.51 5.06 14.66
C ASN A 438 11.99 5.26 14.74
N ASN A 439 11.24 4.47 13.97
CA ASN A 439 9.79 4.61 13.85
C ASN A 439 9.01 4.35 15.16
N HIS A 440 9.64 3.76 16.19
CA HIS A 440 9.02 3.59 17.52
C HIS A 440 9.11 4.83 18.42
N ASN A 441 10.11 5.68 18.21
CA ASN A 441 10.30 6.91 18.99
C ASN A 441 11.02 7.95 18.14
N VAL A 442 10.30 9.00 17.75
CA VAL A 442 10.80 10.11 16.92
C VAL A 442 11.96 10.87 17.56
N GLU A 443 12.11 10.84 18.88
CA GLU A 443 13.23 11.48 19.58
C GLU A 443 14.54 10.68 19.45
N ASN A 444 14.45 9.39 19.11
CA ASN A 444 15.61 8.55 18.85
C ASN A 444 16.03 8.66 17.39
N TYR A 445 16.71 9.77 17.08
CA TYR A 445 17.21 10.08 15.74
C TYR A 445 18.74 10.25 15.71
N ILE A 446 19.30 10.04 14.53
CA ILE A 446 20.67 10.42 14.19
C ILE A 446 20.58 11.56 13.18
N LEU A 447 21.12 12.73 13.54
CA LEU A 447 21.36 13.83 12.61
C LEU A 447 22.86 13.88 12.29
N SER A 448 23.19 13.90 11.00
CA SER A 448 24.56 13.97 10.50
C SER A 448 24.69 15.15 9.54
N ARG A 449 25.55 16.11 9.86
CA ARG A 449 25.78 17.30 9.03
C ARG A 449 26.97 17.11 8.11
N VAL A 450 27.06 17.96 7.10
CA VAL A 450 28.14 17.91 6.11
C VAL A 450 29.49 18.13 6.77
N LYS A 451 30.42 17.21 6.52
CA LYS A 451 31.85 17.31 6.85
C LYS A 451 32.66 17.79 5.65
N ASN A 452 32.35 17.31 4.45
CA ASN A 452 32.96 17.74 3.19
C ASN A 452 31.94 18.44 2.29
N GLU A 453 31.98 19.78 2.29
CA GLU A 453 31.04 20.62 1.53
C GLU A 453 31.06 20.36 0.03
N LYS A 454 32.21 19.95 -0.50
CA LYS A 454 32.39 19.73 -1.94
C LYS A 454 31.70 18.48 -2.46
N GLU A 455 31.29 17.57 -1.59
CA GLU A 455 30.71 16.26 -1.97
C GLU A 455 29.30 16.06 -1.38
N ALA A 456 28.73 17.10 -0.76
CA ALA A 456 27.50 17.01 0.03
C ALA A 456 26.29 16.48 -0.77
N ILE A 457 26.10 16.98 -1.99
CA ILE A 457 25.04 16.57 -2.91
C ILE A 457 25.68 16.05 -4.18
N ARG A 458 25.35 14.83 -4.61
CA ARG A 458 25.87 14.28 -5.86
C ARG A 458 24.94 14.65 -7.02
N LYS A 459 25.48 15.26 -8.07
CA LYS A 459 24.75 15.54 -9.30
C LYS A 459 24.86 14.32 -10.20
N ILE A 460 23.74 13.65 -10.41
CA ILE A 460 23.70 12.32 -11.04
C ILE A 460 23.68 12.42 -12.56
N LEU A 461 24.39 11.55 -13.26
CA LEU A 461 24.36 11.45 -14.73
C LEU A 461 23.39 10.40 -15.27
N TYR A 462 23.03 9.40 -14.46
CA TYR A 462 22.32 8.22 -14.92
C TYR A 462 20.88 8.19 -14.40
N LEU A 463 19.93 7.91 -15.29
CA LEU A 463 18.49 7.81 -14.98
C LEU A 463 18.13 6.64 -14.04
N SER A 464 19.10 5.80 -13.68
CA SER A 464 18.97 4.69 -12.71
C SER A 464 19.31 5.09 -11.27
N GLN A 465 19.67 6.34 -11.01
CA GLN A 465 19.98 6.84 -9.66
C GLN A 465 19.00 7.91 -9.21
N GLY A 466 18.61 7.87 -7.93
CA GLY A 466 17.64 8.77 -7.30
C GLY A 466 18.31 9.85 -6.45
N PRO A 467 17.63 10.40 -5.44
CA PRO A 467 18.26 11.33 -4.50
C PRO A 467 19.61 10.80 -3.98
N SER A 468 20.66 11.62 -4.11
CA SER A 468 22.02 11.26 -3.66
C SER A 468 22.68 12.39 -2.91
N PHE A 469 22.84 12.14 -1.63
CA PHE A 469 23.68 12.86 -0.68
C PHE A 469 24.99 12.06 -0.60
N GLY A 470 26.17 12.69 -0.49
CA GLY A 470 27.46 11.97 -0.61
C GLY A 470 27.53 10.62 0.12
N ASP A 471 26.96 10.54 1.34
CA ASP A 471 26.90 9.31 2.15
C ASP A 471 25.56 8.54 2.11
N LEU A 472 24.53 9.04 1.43
CA LEU A 472 23.22 8.39 1.34
C LEU A 472 22.71 8.49 -0.10
N TYR A 473 22.59 7.37 -0.80
CA TYR A 473 22.15 7.40 -2.19
C TYR A 473 21.16 6.29 -2.51
N LEU A 474 20.15 6.65 -3.30
CA LEU A 474 19.13 5.74 -3.81
C LEU A 474 19.48 5.35 -5.24
N PHE A 475 19.28 4.09 -5.58
CA PHE A 475 19.54 3.59 -6.94
C PHE A 475 18.67 2.38 -7.27
N GLN A 476 18.56 2.12 -8.56
CA GLN A 476 17.89 0.96 -9.11
C GLN A 476 18.94 -0.12 -9.37
N SER A 477 18.77 -1.31 -8.79
CA SER A 477 19.65 -2.46 -9.05
C SER A 477 19.44 -3.01 -10.46
N ALA A 478 20.36 -3.86 -10.92
CA ALA A 478 20.20 -4.62 -12.16
C ALA A 478 18.96 -5.56 -12.13
N SER A 479 18.55 -5.99 -10.94
CA SER A 479 17.31 -6.75 -10.68
C SER A 479 16.05 -5.87 -10.56
N ASN A 480 16.13 -4.59 -10.95
CA ASN A 480 15.03 -3.63 -10.92
C ASN A 480 14.47 -3.34 -9.50
N GLN A 481 15.27 -3.57 -8.45
CA GLN A 481 14.89 -3.25 -7.08
C GLN A 481 15.36 -1.85 -6.72
N LEU A 482 14.51 -1.08 -6.03
CA LEU A 482 14.93 0.16 -5.39
C LEU A 482 15.79 -0.18 -4.18
N LYS A 483 17.01 0.37 -4.17
CA LYS A 483 17.98 0.15 -3.12
C LYS A 483 18.50 1.45 -2.55
N ILE A 484 18.95 1.38 -1.31
CA ILE A 484 19.62 2.46 -0.60
C ILE A 484 20.92 1.97 0.01
N SER A 485 21.93 2.82 -0.04
CA SER A 485 23.24 2.53 0.57
C SER A 485 23.74 3.72 1.35
N CYS A 486 24.32 3.41 2.51
CA CYS A 486 24.91 4.38 3.42
C CYS A 486 26.45 4.25 3.43
N LYS A 487 27.13 5.39 3.45
CA LYS A 487 28.59 5.50 3.66
C LYS A 487 28.86 6.42 4.85
N ASN A 488 30.13 6.72 5.11
CA ASN A 488 30.55 7.61 6.18
C ASN A 488 31.85 8.32 5.79
N THR A 489 31.81 9.10 4.71
CA THR A 489 32.96 9.85 4.18
C THR A 489 32.71 11.35 4.14
N THR A 490 31.48 11.74 3.82
CA THR A 490 31.07 13.10 3.46
C THR A 490 30.36 13.83 4.60
N TYR A 491 29.68 13.09 5.47
CA TYR A 491 28.94 13.60 6.61
C TYR A 491 29.63 13.17 7.92
N GLU A 492 29.32 13.86 9.03
CA GLU A 492 30.04 13.72 10.31
C GLU A 492 29.86 12.36 10.98
N LYS A 493 28.68 11.76 10.82
CA LYS A 493 28.23 10.53 11.51
C LYS A 493 27.62 9.53 10.52
N PRO A 494 27.84 8.23 10.71
CA PRO A 494 27.08 7.20 10.00
C PRO A 494 25.64 7.21 10.51
N ILE A 495 24.66 7.22 9.59
CA ILE A 495 23.23 7.22 9.93
C ILE A 495 22.61 5.82 9.97
N SER A 496 23.23 4.85 9.29
CA SER A 496 22.89 3.42 9.37
C SER A 496 24.08 2.59 8.90
N ARG A 497 24.08 1.28 9.21
CA ARG A 497 25.05 0.30 8.68
C ARG A 497 24.52 -0.45 7.45
N ILE A 498 23.39 0.01 6.92
CA ILE A 498 22.74 -0.53 5.74
C ILE A 498 23.60 -0.32 4.49
N ASN A 499 23.82 -1.39 3.74
CA ASN A 499 24.43 -1.37 2.42
C ASN A 499 23.59 -2.19 1.44
N ASP A 500 23.19 -1.58 0.33
CA ASP A 500 22.40 -2.16 -0.75
C ASP A 500 21.07 -2.83 -0.29
N SER A 501 20.44 -2.26 0.75
CA SER A 501 19.14 -2.73 1.25
C SER A 501 18.00 -2.26 0.37
N ILE A 502 16.94 -3.07 0.32
CA ILE A 502 15.74 -2.77 -0.44
C ILE A 502 14.91 -1.72 0.31
N ILE A 503 14.31 -0.79 -0.42
CA ILE A 503 13.39 0.21 0.13
C ILE A 503 11.95 -0.10 -0.25
N LEU A 504 11.03 0.20 0.67
CA LEU A 504 9.59 0.05 0.45
C LEU A 504 9.02 1.26 -0.28
N GLU A 505 9.43 2.46 0.15
CA GLU A 505 8.89 3.73 -0.34
C GLU A 505 9.90 4.85 -0.11
N PHE A 506 9.89 5.84 -1.00
CA PHE A 506 10.48 7.14 -0.71
C PHE A 506 9.58 8.29 -1.15
N GLU A 507 9.66 9.38 -0.40
CA GLU A 507 8.92 10.61 -0.64
C GLU A 507 9.91 11.77 -0.70
N LEU A 508 9.61 12.73 -1.57
CA LEU A 508 10.35 13.97 -1.72
C LEU A 508 9.40 15.14 -1.51
N PHE A 509 9.77 16.02 -0.58
CA PHE A 509 9.03 17.23 -0.24
C PHE A 509 9.80 18.46 -0.68
N LYS A 510 9.09 19.47 -1.17
CA LYS A 510 9.57 20.85 -1.22
C LYS A 510 9.20 21.53 0.09
N ILE A 511 10.15 22.26 0.63
CA ILE A 511 9.98 23.06 1.83
C ILE A 511 9.84 24.52 1.38
N ASP A 512 8.68 25.10 1.65
CA ASP A 512 8.46 26.53 1.44
C ASP A 512 9.03 27.27 2.65
N ILE A 513 10.28 27.75 2.48
CA ILE A 513 11.09 28.44 3.52
C ILE A 513 10.80 29.94 3.56
#